data_AF-G4ZHL1-F1
#
_entry.id   AF-G4ZHL1-F1
#
_cell.length_a   1.000
_cell.length_b   1.000
_cell.length_c   1.000
_cell.angle_alpha   90.00
_cell.angle_beta   90.00
_cell.angle_gamma   90.00
#
_symmetry.space_group_name_H-M   'P 1'
#
loop_
_entity.id
_entity.type
_entity.pdbx_description
1 polymer ?
#
loop_
_entity_poly.entity_id
_entity_poly.type
_entity_poly.pdbx_seq_one_letter_code
_entity_poly.pdbx_strand_id
1 'polypeptide(L)'
;MTTAESFGVRLKRKVLSAETKLFEWRPCSCSILARDGKLLLQLQTPPQDEDAHSELENETETVTIDLATQLLNVVPKKNKARCDLEYYAPVATMSGQVLKEELMAPSATHCQQWITQVRRVQQQAHQQRRPTSSASTRSGASPVAPLPSPLTSHNGGSSQAELHILQRVEAALRALELENAQAKTRERELVQEIQTLRDGARVAAAERKHIEQEYRHARREVDSWRRAAQSAEAAAAQLQEQLGIAREENQLLAGEKMRLKRQNSELLNQVHRLDSLVYGRF
;
A
#
# COMPACT_ATOMS: atom_id res chain seq x y z
N MET A 1 -15.56 -15.57 -23.55
CA MET A 1 -14.11 -15.39 -23.33
C MET A 1 -13.93 -14.27 -22.33
N THR A 2 -13.81 -14.59 -21.04
CA THR A 2 -13.74 -13.61 -19.95
C THR A 2 -12.28 -13.27 -19.68
N THR A 3 -11.92 -12.02 -19.92
CA THR A 3 -10.62 -11.39 -19.65
C THR A 3 -10.14 -11.73 -18.25
N ALA A 4 -8.90 -12.22 -18.15
CA ALA A 4 -8.26 -12.51 -16.87
C ALA A 4 -8.07 -11.20 -16.10
N GLU A 5 -8.63 -11.11 -14.89
CA GLU A 5 -8.33 -10.01 -13.97
C GLU A 5 -6.87 -10.15 -13.51
N SER A 6 -5.96 -9.61 -14.32
CA SER A 6 -4.56 -9.42 -13.97
C SER A 6 -4.40 -8.00 -13.45
N PHE A 7 -3.92 -7.88 -12.21
CA PHE A 7 -3.62 -6.58 -11.62
C PHE A 7 -2.10 -6.40 -11.66
N GLY A 8 -1.63 -5.60 -12.62
CA GLY A 8 -0.23 -5.23 -12.76
C GLY A 8 0.06 -3.90 -12.06
N VAL A 9 1.03 -3.89 -11.15
CA VAL A 9 1.55 -2.67 -10.50
C VAL A 9 3.04 -2.56 -10.74
N ARG A 10 3.52 -1.36 -11.06
CA ARG A 10 4.96 -1.09 -11.19
C ARG A 10 5.54 -0.70 -9.84
N LEU A 11 6.38 -1.56 -9.29
CA LEU A 11 7.13 -1.35 -8.05
C LEU A 11 8.63 -1.31 -8.38
N LYS A 12 9.48 -1.11 -7.36
CA LYS A 12 10.92 -1.38 -7.46
C LYS A 12 11.26 -2.57 -6.58
N ARG A 13 12.10 -3.48 -7.08
CA ARG A 13 12.65 -4.62 -6.32
C ARG A 13 14.10 -4.33 -5.99
N LYS A 14 14.50 -4.61 -4.75
CA LYS A 14 15.89 -4.51 -4.33
C LYS A 14 16.63 -5.76 -4.78
N VAL A 15 17.65 -5.58 -5.59
CA VAL A 15 18.44 -6.69 -6.15
C VAL A 15 19.92 -6.44 -5.90
N LEU A 16 20.68 -7.52 -5.80
CA LEU A 16 22.14 -7.45 -5.74
C LEU A 16 22.67 -7.39 -7.17
N SER A 17 23.28 -6.28 -7.56
CA SER A 17 23.90 -6.13 -8.87
C SER A 17 25.04 -7.14 -9.02
N ALA A 18 25.00 -7.95 -10.07
CA ALA A 18 26.06 -8.93 -10.36
C ALA A 18 27.41 -8.26 -10.64
N GLU A 19 27.39 -7.05 -11.22
CA GLU A 19 28.55 -6.25 -11.61
C GLU A 19 29.16 -5.52 -10.40
N THR A 20 28.37 -4.72 -9.70
CA THR A 20 28.89 -3.83 -8.64
C THR A 20 28.94 -4.51 -7.28
N LYS A 21 28.30 -5.68 -7.12
CA LYS A 21 28.07 -6.36 -5.83
C LYS A 21 27.37 -5.47 -4.79
N LEU A 22 26.68 -4.43 -5.22
CA LEU A 22 25.90 -3.53 -4.38
C LEU A 22 24.40 -3.76 -4.58
N PHE A 23 23.62 -3.42 -3.55
CA PHE A 23 22.17 -3.45 -3.65
C PHE A 23 21.65 -2.23 -4.40
N GLU A 24 20.82 -2.48 -5.41
CA GLU A 24 20.17 -1.44 -6.20
C GLU A 24 18.66 -1.67 -6.32
N TRP A 25 17.92 -0.59 -6.60
CA TRP A 25 16.47 -0.62 -6.77
C TRP A 25 16.11 -0.62 -8.25
N ARG A 26 15.70 -1.77 -8.78
CA ARG A 26 15.33 -1.91 -10.18
C ARG A 26 13.81 -1.88 -10.38
N PRO A 27 13.29 -1.25 -11.45
CA PRO A 27 11.88 -1.32 -11.79
C PRO A 27 11.44 -2.77 -11.97
N CYS A 28 10.30 -3.11 -11.38
CA CYS A 28 9.75 -4.46 -11.32
C CYS A 28 8.25 -4.39 -11.63
N SER A 29 7.83 -5.15 -12.65
CA SER A 29 6.42 -5.39 -12.91
C SER A 29 5.92 -6.45 -11.95
N CYS A 30 4.90 -6.11 -11.15
CA CYS A 30 4.33 -7.01 -10.15
C CYS A 30 2.89 -7.34 -10.55
N SER A 31 2.66 -8.55 -11.05
CA SER A 31 1.38 -8.98 -11.61
C SER A 31 0.74 -10.04 -10.73
N ILE A 32 -0.48 -9.77 -10.24
CA ILE A 32 -1.28 -10.72 -9.49
C ILE A 32 -2.22 -11.44 -10.46
N LEU A 33 -2.01 -12.75 -10.63
CA LEU A 33 -2.87 -13.63 -11.43
C LEU A 33 -3.93 -14.24 -10.52
N ALA A 34 -5.07 -13.56 -10.39
CA ALA A 34 -6.09 -13.89 -9.41
C ALA A 34 -6.68 -15.30 -9.59
N ARG A 35 -6.88 -15.76 -10.83
CA ARG A 35 -7.43 -17.10 -11.13
C ARG A 35 -6.50 -18.23 -10.72
N ASP A 36 -5.20 -18.05 -10.92
CA ASP A 36 -4.20 -19.08 -10.64
C ASP A 36 -3.67 -19.00 -9.20
N GLY A 37 -4.01 -17.92 -8.48
CA GLY A 37 -3.48 -17.65 -7.14
C GLY A 37 -1.97 -17.44 -7.16
N LYS A 38 -1.43 -16.85 -8.23
CA LYS A 38 0.02 -16.65 -8.42
C LYS A 38 0.38 -15.17 -8.43
N LEU A 39 1.57 -14.87 -7.93
CA LEU A 39 2.22 -13.57 -8.02
C LEU A 39 3.46 -13.69 -8.91
N LEU A 40 3.57 -12.80 -9.89
CA LEU A 40 4.72 -12.69 -10.77
C LEU A 40 5.46 -11.39 -10.49
N LEU A 41 6.76 -11.49 -10.24
CA LEU A 41 7.68 -10.36 -10.13
C LEU A 41 8.67 -10.44 -11.29
N GLN A 42 8.58 -9.50 -12.22
CA GLN A 42 9.44 -9.45 -13.39
C GLN A 42 10.29 -8.18 -13.34
N LEU A 43 11.62 -8.33 -13.28
CA LEU A 43 12.52 -7.19 -13.42
C LEU A 43 12.42 -6.63 -14.83
N GLN A 44 12.28 -5.31 -14.93
CA GLN A 44 12.34 -4.63 -16.21
C GLN A 44 13.80 -4.38 -16.57
N THR A 45 14.20 -4.83 -17.76
CA THR A 45 15.41 -4.36 -18.42
C THR A 45 15.19 -2.93 -18.90
N PRO A 46 16.18 -2.02 -18.75
CA PRO A 46 16.10 -0.72 -19.39
C PRO A 46 15.94 -0.91 -20.91
N PRO A 47 15.23 0.00 -21.60
CA PRO A 47 15.18 -0.04 -23.07
C PRO A 47 16.61 0.09 -23.58
N GLN A 48 17.06 -0.94 -24.29
CA GLN A 48 18.33 -0.95 -24.98
C GLN A 48 18.13 -0.09 -26.23
N ASP A 49 18.97 0.93 -26.41
CA ASP A 49 18.94 1.79 -27.60
C ASP A 49 19.00 0.93 -28.88
N GLU A 50 18.25 1.32 -29.91
CA GLU A 50 17.89 0.52 -31.10
C GLU A 50 19.05 0.10 -32.04
N ASP A 51 20.30 0.07 -31.60
CA ASP A 51 21.47 -0.22 -32.44
C ASP A 51 22.21 -1.54 -32.10
N ALA A 52 21.63 -2.40 -31.25
CA ALA A 52 22.18 -3.72 -30.99
C ALA A 52 21.22 -4.82 -31.42
N HIS A 53 21.30 -5.22 -32.69
CA HIS A 53 20.82 -6.53 -33.13
C HIS A 53 21.60 -7.61 -32.39
N SER A 54 21.02 -8.12 -31.31
CA SER A 54 21.43 -9.36 -30.68
C SER A 54 20.18 -10.06 -30.19
N GLU A 55 19.78 -11.11 -30.90
CA GLU A 55 18.80 -12.11 -30.49
C GLU A 55 19.32 -12.91 -29.28
N LEU A 56 19.73 -12.23 -28.21
CA LEU A 56 19.81 -12.87 -26.91
C LEU A 56 18.43 -12.70 -26.27
N GLU A 57 17.77 -13.83 -26.01
CA GLU A 57 16.70 -13.91 -25.03
C GLU A 57 17.13 -13.08 -23.81
N ASN A 58 16.57 -11.88 -23.68
CA ASN A 58 16.72 -11.08 -22.48
C ASN A 58 16.06 -11.92 -21.38
N GLU A 59 16.87 -12.70 -20.67
CA GLU A 59 16.48 -13.54 -19.54
C GLU A 59 15.97 -12.59 -18.46
N THR A 60 14.72 -12.14 -18.58
CA THR A 60 14.11 -11.26 -17.60
C THR A 60 13.90 -12.10 -16.35
N GLU A 61 14.73 -11.86 -15.34
CA GLU A 61 14.63 -12.53 -14.05
C GLU A 61 13.18 -12.43 -13.54
N THR A 62 12.49 -13.57 -13.56
CA THR A 62 11.08 -13.68 -13.23
C THR A 62 10.93 -14.58 -12.03
N VAL A 63 10.39 -14.04 -10.95
CA VAL A 63 10.05 -14.79 -9.75
C VAL A 63 8.55 -15.08 -9.76
N THR A 64 8.19 -16.36 -9.71
CA THR A 64 6.80 -16.82 -9.63
C THR A 64 6.54 -17.38 -8.24
N ILE A 65 5.54 -16.84 -7.54
CA ILE A 65 5.16 -17.24 -6.18
C ILE A 65 3.72 -17.74 -6.17
N ASP A 66 3.49 -18.97 -5.74
CA ASP A 66 2.14 -19.48 -5.44
C ASP A 66 1.67 -18.90 -4.10
N LEU A 67 0.63 -18.06 -4.14
CA LEU A 67 0.19 -17.29 -2.98
C LEU A 67 -0.39 -18.15 -1.85
N ALA A 68 -0.90 -19.34 -2.16
CA ALA A 68 -1.53 -20.21 -1.16
C ALA A 68 -0.55 -21.21 -0.53
N THR A 69 0.57 -21.51 -1.19
CA THR A 69 1.51 -22.56 -0.70
C THR A 69 2.91 -22.04 -0.42
N GLN A 70 3.36 -21.03 -1.16
CA GLN A 70 4.72 -20.52 -1.03
C GLN A 70 4.77 -19.22 -0.23
N LEU A 71 3.79 -18.32 -0.40
CA LEU A 71 3.80 -17.04 0.30
C LEU A 71 3.55 -17.22 1.81
N LEU A 72 4.56 -16.86 2.62
CA LEU A 72 4.49 -16.88 4.08
C LEU A 72 3.97 -15.54 4.61
N ASN A 73 4.64 -14.45 4.23
CA ASN A 73 4.36 -13.16 4.81
C ASN A 73 4.61 -12.02 3.82
N VAL A 74 3.82 -10.96 4.01
CA VAL A 74 4.03 -9.66 3.37
C VAL A 74 4.03 -8.63 4.48
N VAL A 75 5.21 -8.08 4.78
CA VAL A 75 5.45 -7.25 5.98
C VAL A 75 5.80 -5.82 5.56
N PRO A 76 4.98 -4.82 5.91
CA PRO A 76 5.33 -3.43 5.66
C PRO A 76 6.53 -3.01 6.52
N LYS A 77 7.46 -2.26 5.92
CA LYS A 77 8.61 -1.68 6.64
C LYS A 77 8.23 -0.39 7.36
N LYS A 78 9.13 0.08 8.25
CA LYS A 78 9.02 1.40 8.91
C LYS A 78 8.75 2.53 7.91
N ASN A 79 9.44 2.50 6.77
CA ASN A 79 9.07 3.32 5.61
C ASN A 79 7.88 2.64 4.94
N LYS A 80 6.66 3.16 5.19
CA LYS A 80 5.39 2.58 4.75
C LYS A 80 5.25 2.39 3.22
N ALA A 81 6.17 2.96 2.43
CA ALA A 81 6.26 2.71 0.99
C ALA A 81 7.02 1.43 0.62
N ARG A 82 7.60 0.71 1.59
CA ARG A 82 8.35 -0.54 1.37
C ARG A 82 7.72 -1.73 2.08
N CYS A 83 7.90 -2.92 1.50
CA CYS A 83 7.48 -4.17 2.12
C CYS A 83 8.45 -5.31 1.81
N ASP A 84 8.51 -6.28 2.72
CA ASP A 84 9.19 -7.55 2.51
C ASP A 84 8.18 -8.60 2.09
N LEU A 85 8.51 -9.41 1.08
CA LEU A 85 7.87 -10.69 0.81
C LEU A 85 8.76 -11.82 1.31
N GLU A 86 8.17 -12.70 2.10
CA GLU A 86 8.80 -13.92 2.60
C GLU A 86 8.04 -15.10 2.01
N TYR A 87 8.74 -16.01 1.34
CA TYR A 87 8.12 -17.16 0.68
C TYR A 87 9.08 -18.36 0.66
N TYR A 88 8.51 -19.56 0.59
CA TYR A 88 9.31 -20.76 0.37
C TYR A 88 9.86 -20.81 -1.04
N ALA A 89 11.13 -21.21 -1.16
CA ALA A 89 11.72 -21.50 -2.45
C ALA A 89 10.88 -22.58 -3.20
N PRO A 90 10.84 -22.54 -4.54
CA PRO A 90 10.07 -23.51 -5.32
C PRO A 90 10.42 -24.95 -4.96
N VAL A 91 9.45 -25.87 -5.03
CA VAL A 91 9.61 -27.28 -4.58
C VAL A 91 10.78 -28.01 -5.26
N ALA A 92 11.25 -27.54 -6.42
CA ALA A 92 12.47 -28.03 -7.06
C ALA A 92 13.73 -27.88 -6.20
N THR A 93 13.75 -26.90 -5.29
CA THR A 93 14.78 -26.74 -4.25
C THR A 93 14.26 -27.38 -2.96
N MET A 94 14.65 -28.64 -2.70
CA MET A 94 14.26 -29.43 -1.52
C MET A 94 14.77 -28.87 -0.16
N SER A 95 15.14 -27.60 -0.08
CA SER A 95 15.82 -27.00 1.06
C SER A 95 14.88 -26.37 2.10
N GLY A 96 13.58 -26.27 1.83
CA GLY A 96 12.63 -25.55 2.73
C GLY A 96 13.06 -24.10 3.00
N GLN A 97 13.95 -23.56 2.16
CA GLN A 97 14.59 -22.28 2.37
C GLN A 97 13.56 -21.16 2.20
N VAL A 98 13.53 -20.25 3.16
CA VAL A 98 12.73 -19.03 3.08
C VAL A 98 13.53 -17.99 2.30
N LEU A 99 12.97 -17.57 1.18
CA LEU A 99 13.48 -16.47 0.36
C LEU A 99 12.80 -15.17 0.79
N LYS A 100 13.54 -14.07 0.65
CA LYS A 100 13.11 -12.74 1.07
C LYS A 100 13.37 -11.70 -0.01
N GLU A 101 12.33 -10.96 -0.36
CA GLU A 101 12.37 -9.92 -1.39
C GLU A 101 11.92 -8.59 -0.80
N GLU A 102 12.68 -7.52 -1.03
CA GLU A 102 12.31 -6.17 -0.58
C GLU A 102 11.75 -5.39 -1.78
N LEU A 103 10.50 -4.92 -1.67
CA LEU A 103 9.82 -4.11 -2.68
C LEU A 103 9.57 -2.68 -2.18
N MET A 104 9.56 -1.73 -3.11
CA MET A 104 9.28 -0.33 -2.86
C MET A 104 8.24 0.20 -3.86
N ALA A 105 7.14 0.72 -3.32
CA ALA A 105 6.08 1.37 -4.07
C ALA A 105 6.34 2.88 -4.23
N PRO A 106 5.64 3.55 -5.19
CA PRO A 106 5.73 5.00 -5.36
C PRO A 106 5.26 5.80 -4.14
N SER A 107 4.34 5.25 -3.35
CA SER A 107 3.89 5.85 -2.10
C SER A 107 3.43 4.80 -1.09
N ALA A 108 3.27 5.22 0.17
CA ALA A 108 2.76 4.36 1.25
C ALA A 108 1.34 3.82 0.94
N THR A 109 0.48 4.64 0.35
CA THR A 109 -0.87 4.24 -0.06
C THR A 109 -0.82 3.15 -1.13
N HIS A 110 0.03 3.29 -2.15
CA HIS A 110 0.19 2.27 -3.18
C HIS A 110 0.74 0.97 -2.61
N CYS A 111 1.70 1.03 -1.69
CA CYS A 111 2.22 -0.14 -0.99
C CYS A 111 1.09 -0.86 -0.24
N GLN A 112 0.32 -0.15 0.58
CA GLN A 112 -0.76 -0.73 1.37
C GLN A 112 -1.86 -1.33 0.49
N GLN A 113 -2.24 -0.66 -0.60
CA GLN A 113 -3.23 -1.17 -1.56
C GLN A 113 -2.76 -2.48 -2.19
N TRP A 114 -1.50 -2.52 -2.65
CA TRP A 114 -0.92 -3.71 -3.25
C TRP A 114 -0.84 -4.88 -2.25
N ILE A 115 -0.36 -4.64 -1.02
CA ILE A 115 -0.34 -5.64 0.06
C ILE A 115 -1.75 -6.20 0.30
N THR A 116 -2.74 -5.31 0.38
CA THR A 116 -4.14 -5.69 0.61
C THR A 116 -4.67 -6.58 -0.53
N GLN A 117 -4.33 -6.27 -1.77
CA GLN A 117 -4.70 -7.09 -2.94
C GLN A 117 -4.04 -8.46 -2.90
N VAL A 118 -2.74 -8.55 -2.62
CA VAL A 118 -2.01 -9.81 -2.50
C VAL A 118 -2.65 -10.69 -1.41
N ARG A 119 -2.94 -10.13 -0.24
CA ARG A 119 -3.60 -10.84 0.86
C ARG A 119 -5.01 -11.32 0.51
N ARG A 120 -5.79 -10.49 -0.19
CA ARG A 120 -7.13 -10.86 -0.66
C ARG A 120 -7.06 -12.07 -1.60
N VAL A 121 -6.15 -12.05 -2.58
CA VAL A 121 -6.00 -13.16 -3.53
C VAL A 121 -5.45 -14.41 -2.85
N GLN A 122 -4.51 -14.27 -1.91
CA GLN A 122 -4.04 -15.37 -1.06
C GLN A 122 -5.21 -16.05 -0.32
N GLN A 123 -6.07 -15.26 0.34
CA GLN A 123 -7.25 -15.78 1.03
C GLN A 123 -8.23 -16.48 0.08
N GLN A 124 -8.48 -15.91 -1.09
CA GLN A 124 -9.33 -16.53 -2.13
C GLN A 124 -8.75 -17.86 -2.61
N ALA A 125 -7.44 -17.92 -2.87
CA ALA A 125 -6.76 -19.13 -3.31
C ALA A 125 -6.80 -20.25 -2.24
N HIS A 126 -6.68 -19.89 -0.96
CA HIS A 126 -6.88 -20.84 0.14
C HIS A 126 -8.31 -21.39 0.20
N GLN A 127 -9.32 -20.54 -0.03
CA GLN A 127 -10.72 -20.96 -0.02
C GLN A 127 -11.05 -21.90 -1.18
N GLN A 128 -10.52 -21.64 -2.38
CA GLN A 128 -10.73 -22.49 -3.56
C GLN A 128 -10.08 -23.88 -3.42
N ARG A 129 -8.96 -23.98 -2.70
CA ARG A 129 -8.25 -25.25 -2.47
C ARG A 129 -8.77 -26.02 -1.25
N ARG A 130 -9.65 -25.44 -0.43
CA ARG A 130 -10.29 -26.15 0.68
C ARG A 130 -11.37 -27.06 0.10
N PRO A 131 -11.30 -28.40 0.26
CA PRO A 131 -12.36 -29.27 -0.22
C PRO A 131 -13.70 -28.85 0.41
N THR A 132 -14.70 -28.65 -0.44
CA THR A 132 -16.07 -28.26 -0.06
C THR A 132 -16.77 -29.42 0.64
N SER A 133 -16.36 -29.75 1.85
CA SER A 133 -17.06 -30.69 2.72
C SER A 133 -18.03 -29.91 3.61
N SER A 134 -19.06 -29.29 3.03
CA SER A 134 -20.30 -28.86 3.71
C SER A 134 -21.21 -28.04 2.79
N ALA A 135 -21.54 -28.57 1.61
CA ALA A 135 -22.86 -28.31 1.05
C ALA A 135 -23.85 -29.15 1.86
N SER A 136 -24.33 -28.60 2.98
CA SER A 136 -25.37 -29.21 3.79
C SER A 136 -26.66 -29.24 2.96
N THR A 137 -26.86 -30.36 2.25
CA THR A 137 -28.14 -30.77 1.71
C THR A 137 -29.12 -30.86 2.87
N ARG A 138 -29.95 -29.82 3.02
CA ARG A 138 -31.19 -29.89 3.78
C ARG A 138 -32.14 -30.84 3.06
N SER A 139 -31.91 -32.14 3.23
CA SER A 139 -32.86 -33.18 2.89
C SER A 139 -34.00 -33.12 3.89
N GLY A 140 -35.07 -32.41 3.51
CA GLY A 140 -36.37 -32.61 4.10
C GLY A 140 -36.94 -33.93 3.58
N ALA A 141 -36.80 -34.99 4.37
CA ALA A 141 -37.53 -36.23 4.16
C ALA A 141 -37.82 -36.86 5.52
N SER A 142 -39.09 -36.81 5.92
CA SER A 142 -39.65 -37.73 6.91
C SER A 142 -39.35 -39.18 6.55
N PRO A 143 -39.22 -40.05 7.56
CA PRO A 143 -39.85 -41.35 7.46
C PRO A 143 -40.80 -41.57 8.64
N VAL A 144 -42.05 -41.81 8.27
CA VAL A 144 -43.08 -42.44 9.09
C VAL A 144 -42.80 -43.95 9.16
N ALA A 145 -43.11 -44.53 10.33
CA ALA A 145 -43.36 -45.95 10.65
C ALA A 145 -42.14 -46.87 10.92
N PRO A 146 -42.30 -47.99 11.68
CA PRO A 146 -43.56 -48.66 12.08
C PRO A 146 -43.71 -49.03 13.57
N LEU A 147 -44.99 -49.17 13.97
CA LEU A 147 -45.45 -49.96 15.11
C LEU A 147 -44.86 -51.39 15.10
N PRO A 148 -44.56 -51.95 16.27
CA PRO A 148 -44.76 -53.37 16.49
C PRO A 148 -45.53 -53.64 17.80
N SER A 149 -46.61 -54.40 17.67
CA SER A 149 -47.22 -55.25 18.70
C SER A 149 -47.76 -56.48 17.95
N PRO A 150 -47.93 -57.69 18.55
CA PRO A 150 -48.20 -57.90 19.98
C PRO A 150 -47.60 -59.19 20.61
N LEU A 151 -47.91 -59.35 21.92
CA LEU A 151 -47.99 -60.57 22.74
C LEU A 151 -46.76 -60.99 23.54
N THR A 152 -46.80 -60.71 24.85
CA THR A 152 -46.93 -61.78 25.87
C THR A 152 -47.61 -61.22 27.11
N SER A 153 -48.73 -61.84 27.46
CA SER A 153 -49.40 -61.76 28.76
C SER A 153 -48.40 -61.84 29.90
N HIS A 154 -48.46 -60.94 30.88
CA HIS A 154 -48.18 -61.17 32.30
C HIS A 154 -48.66 -59.95 33.11
N ASN A 155 -49.59 -60.19 34.02
CA ASN A 155 -50.33 -59.19 34.80
C ASN A 155 -49.48 -58.54 35.93
N GLY A 156 -48.19 -58.28 35.66
CA GLY A 156 -47.24 -57.56 36.52
C GLY A 156 -46.39 -56.53 35.76
N GLY A 157 -46.63 -56.33 34.46
CA GLY A 157 -45.79 -55.51 33.57
C GLY A 157 -46.17 -54.02 33.43
N SER A 158 -47.37 -53.59 33.87
CA SER A 158 -47.82 -52.18 33.70
C SER A 158 -46.93 -51.23 34.49
N SER A 159 -46.70 -51.53 35.77
CA SER A 159 -45.87 -50.70 36.65
C SER A 159 -44.40 -50.67 36.22
N GLN A 160 -43.89 -51.77 35.65
CA GLN A 160 -42.52 -51.84 35.15
C GLN A 160 -42.33 -51.07 33.84
N ALA A 161 -43.31 -51.10 32.94
CA ALA A 161 -43.31 -50.31 31.71
C ALA A 161 -43.43 -48.81 31.99
N GLU A 162 -44.31 -48.41 32.92
CA GLU A 162 -44.44 -47.03 33.39
C GLU A 162 -43.13 -46.51 33.99
N LEU A 163 -42.46 -47.30 34.83
CA LEU A 163 -41.18 -46.94 35.44
C LEU A 163 -40.09 -46.73 34.38
N HIS A 164 -40.03 -47.59 33.35
CA HIS A 164 -39.08 -47.42 32.25
C HIS A 164 -39.35 -46.16 31.41
N ILE A 165 -40.61 -45.81 31.19
CA ILE A 165 -40.99 -44.55 30.52
C ILE A 165 -40.53 -43.36 31.37
N LEU A 166 -40.79 -43.38 32.68
CA LEU A 166 -40.37 -42.32 33.60
C LEU A 166 -38.85 -42.15 33.60
N GLN A 167 -38.08 -43.24 33.62
CA GLN A 167 -36.62 -43.18 33.53
C GLN A 167 -36.13 -42.54 32.23
N ARG A 168 -36.77 -42.83 31.10
CA ARG A 168 -36.43 -42.21 29.81
C ARG A 168 -36.77 -40.72 29.77
N VAL A 169 -37.90 -40.34 30.35
CA VAL A 169 -38.31 -38.94 30.45
C VAL A 169 -37.38 -38.17 31.38
N GLU A 170 -37.01 -38.74 32.52
CA GLU A 170 -36.04 -38.15 33.45
C GLU A 170 -34.65 -37.98 32.79
N ALA A 171 -34.19 -38.99 32.05
CA ALA A 171 -32.94 -38.91 31.29
C ALA A 171 -33.00 -37.83 30.21
N ALA A 172 -34.13 -37.71 29.49
CA ALA A 172 -34.33 -36.67 28.48
C ALA A 172 -34.40 -35.27 29.10
N LEU A 173 -35.05 -35.11 30.26
CA LEU A 173 -35.11 -33.84 30.99
C LEU A 173 -33.71 -33.41 31.46
N ARG A 174 -32.93 -34.32 32.06
CA ARG A 174 -31.53 -34.02 32.44
C ARG A 174 -30.67 -33.65 31.24
N ALA A 175 -30.85 -34.32 30.11
CA ALA A 175 -30.15 -33.98 28.87
C ALA A 175 -30.50 -32.57 28.39
N LEU A 176 -31.78 -32.19 28.42
CA LEU A 176 -32.24 -30.85 28.06
C LEU A 176 -31.76 -29.77 29.05
N GLU A 177 -31.72 -30.07 30.35
CA GLU A 177 -31.16 -29.14 31.35
C GLU A 177 -29.69 -28.85 31.09
N LEU A 178 -28.91 -29.87 30.74
CA LEU A 178 -27.50 -29.74 30.41
C LEU A 178 -27.29 -28.96 29.10
N GLU A 179 -28.09 -29.24 28.07
CA GLU A 179 -28.07 -28.48 26.81
C GLU A 179 -28.45 -27.00 27.03
N ASN A 180 -29.45 -26.74 27.86
CA ASN A 180 -29.86 -25.37 28.20
C ASN A 180 -28.78 -24.63 29.00
N ALA A 181 -28.09 -25.31 29.92
CA ALA A 181 -26.94 -24.75 30.63
C ALA A 181 -25.80 -24.40 29.66
N GLN A 182 -25.49 -25.28 28.70
CA GLN A 182 -24.50 -25.02 27.65
C GLN A 182 -24.91 -23.86 26.73
N ALA A 183 -26.19 -23.79 26.36
CA ALA A 183 -26.72 -22.71 25.55
C ALA A 183 -26.57 -21.35 26.26
N LYS A 184 -26.89 -21.29 27.56
CA LYS A 184 -26.70 -20.08 28.38
C LYS A 184 -25.24 -19.65 28.50
N THR A 185 -24.31 -20.60 28.59
CA THR A 185 -22.88 -20.26 28.61
C THR A 185 -22.44 -19.66 27.27
N ARG A 186 -22.84 -20.27 26.14
CA ARG A 186 -22.54 -19.75 24.80
C ARG A 186 -23.17 -18.39 24.56
N GLU A 187 -24.39 -18.16 25.03
CA GLU A 187 -25.05 -16.86 24.92
C GLU A 187 -24.25 -15.76 25.64
N ARG A 188 -23.76 -16.03 26.86
CA ARG A 188 -22.94 -15.08 27.62
C ARG A 188 -21.62 -14.76 26.90
N GLU A 189 -20.97 -15.77 26.34
CA GLU A 189 -19.74 -15.61 25.55
C GLU A 189 -19.98 -14.72 24.33
N LEU A 190 -21.04 -14.99 23.56
CA LEU A 190 -21.40 -14.21 22.39
C LEU A 190 -21.78 -12.76 22.75
N VAL A 191 -22.48 -12.54 23.86
CA VAL A 191 -22.81 -11.18 24.32
C VAL A 191 -21.55 -10.40 24.70
N GLN A 192 -20.59 -11.04 25.36
CA GLN A 192 -19.29 -10.43 25.66
C GLN A 192 -18.53 -10.11 24.36
N GLU A 193 -18.49 -11.03 23.40
CA GLU A 193 -17.85 -10.80 22.10
C GLU A 193 -18.49 -9.61 21.36
N ILE A 194 -19.82 -9.56 21.28
CA ILE A 194 -20.54 -8.43 20.68
C ILE A 194 -20.18 -7.11 21.37
N GLN A 195 -20.07 -7.10 22.70
CA GLN A 195 -19.70 -5.91 23.44
C GLN A 195 -18.26 -5.46 23.10
N THR A 196 -17.31 -6.39 23.08
CA THR A 196 -15.92 -6.08 22.69
C THR A 196 -15.82 -5.55 21.26
N LEU A 197 -16.58 -6.12 20.33
CA LEU A 197 -16.64 -5.66 18.94
C LEU A 197 -17.25 -4.26 18.82
N ARG A 198 -18.29 -3.95 19.61
CA ARG A 198 -18.89 -2.61 19.66
C ARG A 198 -17.91 -1.57 20.20
N ASP A 199 -17.19 -1.89 21.26
CA ASP A 199 -16.19 -0.99 21.83
C ASP A 199 -15.01 -0.78 20.88
N GLY A 200 -14.54 -1.86 20.22
CA GLY A 200 -13.55 -1.76 19.15
C GLY A 200 -14.01 -0.88 17.98
N ALA A 201 -15.28 -1.01 17.56
CA ALA A 201 -15.85 -0.18 16.50
C ALA A 201 -15.92 1.31 16.88
N ARG A 202 -16.22 1.62 18.16
CA ARG A 202 -16.24 2.99 18.69
C ARG A 202 -14.84 3.61 18.69
N VAL A 203 -13.83 2.87 19.17
CA VAL A 203 -12.43 3.31 19.16
C VAL A 203 -11.96 3.56 17.74
N ALA A 204 -12.18 2.61 16.82
CA ALA A 204 -11.79 2.76 15.42
C ALA A 204 -12.49 3.96 14.74
N ALA A 205 -13.74 4.28 15.12
CA ALA A 205 -14.42 5.47 14.62
C ALA A 205 -13.80 6.78 15.16
N ALA A 206 -13.42 6.80 16.44
CA ALA A 206 -12.72 7.94 17.04
C ALA A 206 -11.35 8.17 16.40
N GLU A 207 -10.57 7.11 16.18
CA GLU A 207 -9.27 7.17 15.48
C GLU A 207 -9.41 7.69 14.05
N ARG A 208 -10.40 7.20 13.29
CA ARG A 208 -10.67 7.72 11.94
C ARG A 208 -10.96 9.21 11.96
N LYS A 209 -11.76 9.69 12.92
CA LYS A 209 -12.08 11.11 13.06
C LYS A 209 -10.84 11.94 13.41
N HIS A 210 -9.98 11.43 14.29
CA HIS A 210 -8.72 12.07 14.64
C HIS A 210 -7.79 12.22 13.43
N ILE A 211 -7.55 11.12 12.71
CA ILE A 211 -6.71 11.11 11.51
C ILE A 211 -7.26 12.07 10.44
N GLU A 212 -8.59 12.13 10.28
CA GLU A 212 -9.22 13.06 9.34
C GLU A 212 -8.98 14.53 9.73
N GLN A 213 -9.00 14.85 11.03
CA GLN A 213 -8.67 16.19 11.54
C GLN A 213 -7.20 16.54 11.31
N GLU A 214 -6.28 15.61 11.58
CA GLU A 214 -4.85 15.79 11.29
C GLU A 214 -4.60 16.03 9.81
N TYR A 215 -5.24 15.25 8.93
CA TYR A 215 -5.12 15.44 7.49
C TYR A 215 -5.61 16.81 7.03
N ARG A 216 -6.74 17.29 7.59
CA ARG A 216 -7.24 18.65 7.34
C ARG A 216 -6.26 19.72 7.81
N HIS A 217 -5.63 19.53 8.97
CA HIS A 217 -4.62 20.45 9.49
C HIS A 217 -3.39 20.50 8.57
N ALA A 218 -2.81 19.33 8.28
CA ALA A 218 -1.64 19.22 7.42
C ALA A 218 -1.90 19.81 6.03
N ARG A 219 -3.12 19.64 5.48
CA ARG A 219 -3.48 20.25 4.20
C ARG A 219 -3.52 21.78 4.26
N ARG A 220 -4.06 22.37 5.34
CA ARG A 220 -4.04 23.83 5.54
C ARG A 220 -2.62 24.36 5.65
N GLU A 221 -1.73 23.62 6.30
CA GLU A 221 -0.31 23.97 6.39
C GLU A 221 0.37 23.89 5.02
N VAL A 222 0.12 22.85 4.23
CA VAL A 222 0.63 22.78 2.85
C VAL A 222 0.15 23.98 2.02
N ASP A 223 -1.12 24.36 2.15
CA ASP A 223 -1.67 25.52 1.45
C ASP A 223 -1.12 26.86 1.97
N SER A 224 -0.74 26.96 3.26
CA SER A 224 -0.06 28.16 3.78
C SER A 224 1.38 28.24 3.28
N TRP A 225 2.13 27.13 3.31
CA TRP A 225 3.48 27.05 2.76
C TRP A 225 3.51 27.35 1.27
N ARG A 226 2.54 26.86 0.50
CA ARG A 226 2.41 27.18 -0.92
C ARG A 226 2.23 28.67 -1.17
N ARG A 227 1.35 29.32 -0.40
CA ARG A 227 1.15 30.79 -0.51
C ARG A 227 2.40 31.57 -0.12
N ALA A 228 3.09 31.14 0.94
CA ALA A 228 4.34 31.75 1.34
C ALA A 228 5.42 31.61 0.26
N ALA A 229 5.55 30.43 -0.36
CA ALA A 229 6.48 30.19 -1.46
C ALA A 229 6.16 31.08 -2.67
N GLN A 230 4.90 31.16 -3.10
CA GLN A 230 4.48 32.03 -4.19
C GLN A 230 4.76 33.51 -3.90
N SER A 231 4.53 33.95 -2.66
CA SER A 231 4.86 35.32 -2.24
C SER A 231 6.36 35.57 -2.28
N ALA A 232 7.18 34.59 -1.88
CA ALA A 232 8.63 34.71 -1.91
C ALA A 232 9.17 34.72 -3.35
N GLU A 233 8.60 33.91 -4.25
CA GLU A 233 8.92 33.93 -5.68
C GLU A 233 8.59 35.27 -6.33
N ALA A 234 7.41 35.85 -6.03
CA ALA A 234 7.03 37.16 -6.52
C ALA A 234 7.98 38.27 -6.03
N ALA A 235 8.35 38.24 -4.74
CA ALA A 235 9.32 39.17 -4.19
C ALA A 235 10.71 39.01 -4.83
N ALA A 236 11.16 37.78 -5.10
CA ALA A 236 12.43 37.52 -5.78
C ALA A 236 12.43 38.07 -7.21
N ALA A 237 11.33 37.88 -7.96
CA ALA A 237 11.17 38.42 -9.31
C ALA A 237 11.23 39.96 -9.30
N GLN A 238 10.55 40.60 -8.34
CA GLN A 238 10.59 42.06 -8.18
C GLN A 238 12.02 42.55 -7.89
N LEU A 239 12.76 41.88 -7.00
CA LEU A 239 14.15 42.24 -6.72
C LEU A 239 15.05 42.07 -7.95
N GLN A 240 14.82 41.04 -8.77
CA GLN A 240 15.56 40.82 -10.00
C GLN A 240 15.32 41.93 -11.03
N GLU A 241 14.07 42.40 -11.15
CA GLU A 241 13.73 43.56 -11.97
C GLU A 241 14.43 44.84 -11.48
N GLN A 242 14.38 45.12 -10.17
CA GLN A 242 15.07 46.28 -9.57
C GLN A 242 16.58 46.23 -9.79
N LEU A 243 17.19 45.05 -9.70
CA LEU A 243 18.61 44.86 -10.02
C LEU A 243 18.91 45.11 -11.50
N GLY A 244 17.98 44.78 -12.39
CA GLY A 244 18.06 45.10 -13.81
C GLY A 244 18.11 46.61 -14.03
N ILE A 245 17.13 47.33 -13.47
CA ILE A 245 17.04 48.79 -13.55
C ILE A 245 18.31 49.43 -12.98
N ALA A 246 18.76 49.03 -11.80
CA ALA A 246 19.97 49.59 -11.18
C ALA A 246 21.23 49.37 -12.02
N ARG A 247 21.33 48.26 -12.78
CA ARG A 247 22.44 48.02 -13.70
C ARG A 247 22.37 48.95 -14.91
N GLU A 248 21.20 49.15 -15.48
CA GLU A 248 20.97 50.07 -16.60
C GLU A 248 21.29 51.50 -16.19
N GLU A 249 20.79 51.95 -15.04
CA GLU A 249 21.10 53.27 -14.48
C GLU A 249 22.61 53.47 -14.30
N ASN A 250 23.32 52.48 -13.76
CA ASN A 250 24.77 52.57 -13.57
C ASN A 250 25.52 52.64 -14.92
N GLN A 251 25.05 51.93 -15.95
CA GLN A 251 25.62 52.03 -17.31
C GLN A 251 25.41 53.41 -17.91
N LEU A 252 24.20 53.99 -17.76
CA LEU A 252 23.88 55.34 -18.24
C LEU A 252 24.77 56.38 -17.53
N LEU A 253 24.86 56.30 -16.20
CA LEU A 253 25.72 57.20 -15.40
C LEU A 253 27.20 57.07 -15.80
N ALA A 254 27.70 55.86 -16.05
CA ALA A 254 29.06 55.66 -16.54
C ALA A 254 29.28 56.30 -17.92
N GLY A 255 28.29 56.18 -18.82
CA GLY A 255 28.30 56.83 -20.13
C GLY A 255 28.34 58.35 -20.03
N GLU A 256 27.48 58.94 -19.19
CA GLU A 256 27.45 60.38 -18.94
C GLU A 256 28.74 60.89 -18.34
N LYS A 257 29.31 60.17 -17.36
CA LYS A 257 30.61 60.49 -16.76
C LYS A 257 31.71 60.57 -17.81
N MET A 258 31.74 59.63 -18.77
CA MET A 258 32.72 59.64 -19.85
C MET A 258 32.50 60.78 -20.85
N ARG A 259 31.24 61.14 -21.13
CA ARG A 259 30.89 62.30 -21.97
C ARG A 259 31.34 63.61 -21.31
N LEU A 260 31.01 63.80 -20.03
CA LEU A 260 31.42 64.98 -19.25
C LEU A 260 32.94 65.08 -19.14
N LYS A 261 33.64 63.96 -18.94
CA LYS A 261 35.12 63.94 -18.93
C LYS A 261 35.71 64.45 -20.25
N ARG A 262 35.14 64.06 -21.39
CA ARG A 262 35.56 64.55 -22.72
C ARG A 262 35.30 66.05 -22.87
N GLN A 263 34.09 66.51 -22.56
CA GLN A 263 33.74 67.93 -22.61
C GLN A 263 34.65 68.78 -21.72
N ASN A 264 34.92 68.32 -20.49
CA ASN A 264 35.81 69.02 -19.57
C ASN A 264 37.25 69.07 -20.10
N SER A 265 37.74 67.99 -20.73
CA SER A 265 39.06 68.01 -21.38
C SER A 265 39.13 68.97 -22.57
N GLU A 266 38.06 69.10 -23.36
CA GLU A 266 37.97 70.06 -24.46
C GLU A 266 37.96 71.50 -23.94
N LEU A 267 37.16 71.80 -22.92
CA LEU A 267 37.12 73.10 -22.27
C LEU A 267 38.48 73.46 -21.67
N LEU A 268 39.13 72.51 -20.99
CA LEU A 268 40.46 72.71 -20.43
C LEU A 268 41.48 73.03 -21.53
N ASN A 269 41.43 72.34 -22.67
CA ASN A 269 42.27 72.65 -23.84
C ASN A 269 41.97 74.05 -24.41
N GLN A 270 40.70 74.45 -24.47
CA GLN A 270 40.32 75.80 -24.90
C GLN A 270 40.84 76.88 -23.94
N VAL A 271 40.73 76.65 -22.62
CA VAL A 271 41.30 77.54 -21.60
C VAL A 271 42.82 77.67 -21.78
N HIS A 272 43.55 76.55 -21.95
CA HIS A 272 44.99 76.61 -22.20
C HIS A 272 45.35 77.41 -23.46
N ARG A 273 44.54 77.30 -24.53
CA ARG A 273 44.72 78.11 -25.75
C ARG A 273 44.47 79.59 -25.47
N LEU A 274 43.42 79.93 -24.73
CA LEU A 274 43.13 81.31 -24.35
C LEU A 274 44.22 81.88 -23.43
N ASP A 275 44.67 81.14 -22.43
CA ASP A 275 45.77 81.55 -21.56
C ASP A 275 47.06 81.77 -22.35
N SER A 276 47.34 80.92 -23.35
CA SER A 276 48.47 81.12 -24.26
C SER A 276 48.31 82.39 -25.11
N LEU A 277 47.08 82.76 -25.50
CA LEU A 277 46.83 84.00 -26.25
C LEU A 277 46.90 85.26 -25.36
N VAL A 278 46.47 85.16 -24.10
CA VAL A 278 46.40 86.29 -23.16
C VAL A 278 47.75 86.52 -22.46
N TYR A 279 48.45 85.45 -22.09
CA TYR A 279 49.67 85.49 -21.29
C TYR A 279 50.92 84.95 -22.03
N GLY A 280 50.77 84.36 -23.21
CA GLY A 280 51.89 83.98 -24.06
C GLY A 280 52.55 85.22 -24.66
N ARG A 281 53.69 85.60 -24.10
CA ARG A 281 54.70 86.42 -24.78
C ARG A 281 55.17 85.68 -26.05
N PHE A 282 55.37 86.43 -27.13
CA PHE A 282 56.16 86.00 -28.30
C PHE A 282 57.49 85.36 -27.89
#